data_AF-A0A9D9PWB7-F1
#
_entry.id   AF-A0A9D9PWB7-F1
#
_cell.length_a   1.000
_cell.length_b   1.000
_cell.length_c   1.000
_cell.angle_alpha   90.00
_cell.angle_beta   90.00
_cell.angle_gamma   90.00
#
_symmetry.space_group_name_H-M   'P 1'
#
loop_
_entity.id
_entity.type
_entity.pdbx_description
1 polymer ?
#
loop_
_entity_poly.entity_id
_entity_poly.type
_entity_poly.pdbx_seq_one_letter_code
_entity_poly.pdbx_strand_id
1 'polypeptide(L)'
;MGVISDAIDALEDWCCDLFKDGIKSQFDGISDLLTDTFSTTTGSGGSGGLVSSYLTKHPAGFTGGATGGTTIWTTIETLCNNVVVPIGGFILTVILLNELCQMVLRGNNFKDFDDSIFIKWIIKALCGVILVANTYYIASALFSFGTNVCSNGITTLFGSGDYLSTTLKIKTSALSGLSLGELMTVWFISLIVHLGIMILIVAIVITLASRIIEVFMYLSIAPIPMATMMDSGEWASIGKNWIKQLLALSFQGFFIVVALGIFKTLFSNAITSLNSSSDGIIMQMALLMGYTAALIFTILRTGAISKSCFSAH
;
A
#
# COMPACT_ATOMS: atom_id res chain seq x y z
N MET A 1 -33.47 -28.52 47.61
CA MET A 1 -32.19 -28.04 47.02
C MET A 1 -32.04 -28.40 45.54
N GLY A 2 -32.61 -29.51 45.03
CA GLY A 2 -32.48 -29.91 43.62
C GLY A 2 -32.93 -28.85 42.59
N VAL A 3 -34.18 -28.40 42.65
CA VAL A 3 -34.76 -27.50 41.62
C VAL A 3 -34.01 -26.17 41.43
N ILE A 4 -33.44 -25.61 42.51
CA ILE A 4 -32.67 -24.35 42.44
C ILE A 4 -31.29 -24.61 41.84
N SER A 5 -30.64 -25.73 42.19
CA SER A 5 -29.37 -26.14 41.59
C SER A 5 -29.54 -26.42 40.10
N ASP A 6 -30.55 -27.20 39.74
CA ASP A 6 -30.85 -27.55 38.34
C ASP A 6 -31.15 -26.28 37.50
N ALA A 7 -31.80 -25.29 38.11
CA ALA A 7 -32.06 -24.01 37.45
C ALA A 7 -30.81 -23.15 37.27
N ILE A 8 -29.85 -23.21 38.21
CA ILE A 8 -28.57 -22.50 38.11
C ILE A 8 -27.70 -23.16 37.04
N ASP A 9 -27.62 -24.48 37.02
CA ASP A 9 -26.83 -25.23 36.03
C ASP A 9 -27.38 -24.99 34.62
N ALA A 10 -28.70 -25.03 34.45
CA ALA A 10 -29.35 -24.71 33.17
C ALA A 10 -29.10 -23.26 32.71
N LEU A 11 -29.02 -22.30 33.65
CA LEU A 11 -28.69 -20.91 33.35
C LEU A 11 -27.23 -20.77 32.93
N GLU A 12 -26.30 -21.47 33.59
CA GLU A 12 -24.87 -21.45 33.26
C GLU A 12 -24.62 -22.04 31.88
N ASP A 13 -25.23 -23.18 31.56
CA ASP A 13 -25.15 -23.80 30.24
C ASP A 13 -25.71 -22.87 29.15
N TRP A 14 -26.87 -22.27 29.39
CA TRP A 14 -27.46 -21.29 28.48
C TRP A 14 -26.53 -20.09 28.25
N CYS A 15 -25.93 -19.54 29.32
CA CYS A 15 -24.96 -18.44 29.20
C CYS A 15 -23.71 -18.88 28.42
N CYS A 16 -23.21 -20.08 28.66
CA CYS A 16 -22.07 -20.62 27.95
C CYS A 16 -22.35 -20.75 26.45
N ASP A 17 -23.50 -21.28 26.06
CA ASP A 17 -23.83 -21.42 24.65
C ASP A 17 -24.05 -20.06 23.97
N LEU A 18 -24.66 -19.10 24.68
CA LEU A 18 -24.78 -17.72 24.20
C LEU A 18 -23.41 -17.10 23.85
N PHE A 19 -22.42 -17.22 24.73
CA PHE A 19 -21.09 -16.67 24.46
C PHE A 19 -20.35 -17.44 23.37
N LYS A 20 -20.48 -18.79 23.31
CA LYS A 20 -19.89 -19.59 22.24
C LYS A 20 -20.40 -19.15 20.87
N ASP A 21 -21.71 -18.99 20.74
CA ASP A 21 -22.33 -18.57 19.49
C ASP A 21 -22.04 -17.11 19.15
N GLY A 22 -21.95 -16.24 20.17
CA GLY A 22 -21.46 -14.89 20.03
C GLY A 22 -20.05 -14.83 19.44
N ILE A 23 -19.10 -15.60 19.99
CA ILE A 23 -17.72 -15.67 19.49
C ILE A 23 -17.70 -16.16 18.04
N LYS A 24 -18.43 -17.24 17.70
CA LYS A 24 -18.49 -17.74 16.31
C LYS A 24 -19.02 -16.68 15.35
N SER A 25 -20.11 -16.01 15.72
CA SER A 25 -20.71 -14.96 14.90
C SER A 25 -19.74 -13.80 14.64
N GLN A 26 -18.94 -13.41 15.65
CA GLN A 26 -17.90 -12.39 15.47
C GLN A 26 -16.83 -12.83 14.46
N PHE A 27 -16.41 -14.10 14.50
CA PHE A 27 -15.41 -14.66 13.60
C PHE A 27 -15.91 -14.90 12.18
N ASP A 28 -17.16 -15.34 12.03
CA ASP A 28 -17.83 -15.41 10.72
C ASP A 28 -17.90 -13.99 10.11
N GLY A 29 -18.32 -12.98 10.88
CA GLY A 29 -18.32 -11.59 10.43
C GLY A 29 -16.93 -11.08 10.03
N ILE A 30 -15.89 -11.37 10.81
CA ILE A 30 -14.49 -11.06 10.44
C ILE A 30 -14.11 -11.73 9.12
N SER A 31 -14.46 -13.01 8.94
CA SER A 31 -14.16 -13.75 7.73
C SER A 31 -14.83 -13.12 6.51
N ASP A 32 -16.09 -12.71 6.63
CA ASP A 32 -16.84 -12.06 5.54
C ASP A 32 -16.22 -10.71 5.17
N LEU A 33 -15.90 -9.89 6.17
CA LEU A 33 -15.29 -8.57 5.96
C LEU A 33 -13.92 -8.65 5.28
N LEU A 34 -13.07 -9.58 5.71
CA LEU A 34 -11.79 -9.81 5.08
C LEU A 34 -11.99 -10.33 3.65
N THR A 35 -12.93 -11.26 3.45
CA THR A 35 -13.21 -11.79 2.10
C THR A 35 -13.67 -10.69 1.15
N ASP A 36 -14.61 -9.84 1.55
CA ASP A 36 -15.12 -8.74 0.72
C ASP A 36 -14.06 -7.65 0.45
N THR A 37 -13.26 -7.32 1.46
CA THR A 37 -12.17 -6.33 1.30
C THR A 37 -11.11 -6.79 0.29
N PHE A 38 -10.85 -8.10 0.23
CA PHE A 38 -9.73 -8.67 -0.49
C PHE A 38 -10.10 -9.56 -1.69
N SER A 39 -11.38 -9.73 -2.01
CA SER A 39 -11.81 -10.57 -3.13
C SER A 39 -11.18 -10.10 -4.45
N THR A 40 -10.56 -11.03 -5.18
CA THR A 40 -9.94 -10.77 -6.49
C THR A 40 -10.96 -10.88 -7.62
N THR A 41 -11.97 -11.72 -7.44
CA THR A 41 -13.21 -11.75 -8.22
C THR A 41 -14.16 -10.69 -7.71
N THR A 42 -14.83 -10.00 -8.64
CA THR A 42 -15.92 -9.07 -8.34
C THR A 42 -16.82 -9.67 -7.27
N GLY A 43 -16.97 -8.99 -6.15
CA GLY A 43 -18.03 -9.31 -5.19
C GLY A 43 -19.38 -9.32 -5.92
N SER A 44 -20.39 -9.92 -5.29
CA SER A 44 -21.77 -9.84 -5.77
C SER A 44 -22.19 -8.36 -5.85
N GLY A 45 -21.97 -7.73 -7.00
CA GLY A 45 -22.03 -6.27 -7.17
C GLY A 45 -21.06 -5.66 -8.21
N GLY A 46 -20.18 -6.43 -8.84
CA GLY A 46 -19.41 -5.97 -10.01
C GLY A 46 -18.25 -5.01 -9.73
N SER A 47 -17.96 -4.72 -8.46
CA SER A 47 -16.74 -4.03 -8.03
C SER A 47 -15.73 -5.09 -7.57
N GLY A 48 -14.54 -5.16 -8.18
CA GLY A 48 -13.45 -5.96 -7.61
C GLY A 48 -13.15 -5.47 -6.18
N GLY A 49 -12.72 -6.37 -5.28
CA GLY A 49 -12.43 -6.03 -3.88
C GLY A 49 -11.54 -4.78 -3.76
N LEU A 50 -11.71 -4.04 -2.65
CA LEU A 50 -11.09 -2.72 -2.42
C LEU A 50 -9.61 -2.71 -2.81
N VAL A 51 -8.85 -3.70 -2.37
CA VAL A 51 -7.42 -3.79 -2.62
C VAL A 51 -7.09 -3.98 -4.11
N SER A 52 -7.82 -4.85 -4.82
CA SER A 52 -7.58 -5.11 -6.24
C SER A 52 -7.89 -3.86 -7.08
N SER A 53 -9.00 -3.19 -6.80
CA SER A 53 -9.46 -2.01 -7.53
C SER A 53 -8.50 -0.82 -7.43
N TYR A 54 -7.82 -0.63 -6.30
CA TYR A 54 -6.94 0.54 -6.08
C TYR A 54 -5.44 0.26 -6.25
N LEU A 55 -4.99 -1.00 -6.11
CA LEU A 55 -3.56 -1.33 -6.18
C LEU A 55 -3.10 -1.83 -7.55
N THR A 56 -3.99 -2.48 -8.31
CA THR A 56 -3.64 -3.07 -9.61
C THR A 56 -3.92 -2.14 -10.79
N LYS A 57 -4.62 -1.03 -10.55
CA LYS A 57 -5.00 -0.08 -11.59
C LYS A 57 -4.02 1.06 -11.67
N HIS A 58 -3.69 1.44 -12.90
CA HIS A 58 -2.85 2.60 -13.16
C HIS A 58 -3.54 3.86 -12.61
N PRO A 59 -2.82 4.79 -11.96
CA PRO A 59 -3.39 6.03 -11.40
C PRO A 59 -4.17 6.86 -12.42
N ALA A 60 -3.85 6.72 -13.72
CA ALA A 60 -4.60 7.37 -14.81
C ALA A 60 -6.09 6.99 -14.86
N GLY A 61 -6.45 5.79 -14.40
CA GLY A 61 -7.83 5.33 -14.34
C GLY A 61 -8.62 5.89 -13.15
N PHE A 62 -8.00 6.67 -12.27
CA PHE A 62 -8.68 7.19 -11.09
C PHE A 62 -9.57 8.41 -11.44
N THR A 63 -10.88 8.24 -11.29
CA THR A 63 -11.91 9.25 -11.57
C THR A 63 -12.55 9.86 -10.32
N GLY A 64 -12.13 9.45 -9.11
CA GLY A 64 -12.72 9.93 -7.85
C GLY A 64 -14.16 9.44 -7.60
N GLY A 65 -14.59 8.36 -8.26
CA GLY A 65 -15.89 7.72 -8.03
C GLY A 65 -17.06 8.26 -8.86
N ALA A 66 -16.84 9.27 -9.72
CA ALA A 66 -17.86 9.75 -10.64
C ALA A 66 -17.90 8.91 -11.92
N THR A 67 -19.05 8.33 -12.24
CA THR A 67 -19.30 7.69 -13.55
C THR A 67 -19.24 8.76 -14.64
N GLY A 68 -18.20 8.73 -15.48
CA GLY A 68 -18.01 9.71 -16.56
C GLY A 68 -17.32 11.03 -16.14
N GLY A 69 -16.73 11.11 -14.94
CA GLY A 69 -15.95 12.27 -14.53
C GLY A 69 -14.65 12.44 -15.32
N THR A 70 -14.17 13.68 -15.49
CA THR A 70 -12.83 13.96 -16.03
C THR A 70 -11.78 13.32 -15.12
N THR A 71 -10.86 12.56 -15.70
CA THR A 71 -9.77 11.96 -14.92
C THR A 71 -8.90 13.07 -14.33
N ILE A 72 -8.58 12.96 -13.03
CA ILE A 72 -7.63 13.86 -12.38
C ILE A 72 -6.29 13.82 -13.12
N TRP A 73 -5.94 12.65 -13.65
CA TRP A 73 -4.79 12.41 -14.51
C TRP A 73 -4.66 13.42 -15.66
N THR A 74 -5.69 13.58 -16.50
CA THR A 74 -5.63 14.51 -17.65
C THR A 74 -5.46 15.96 -17.22
N THR A 75 -6.02 16.34 -16.06
CA THR A 75 -5.82 17.68 -15.49
C THR A 75 -4.34 17.88 -15.09
N ILE A 76 -3.76 16.90 -14.39
CA ILE A 76 -2.35 16.94 -13.98
C ILE A 76 -1.41 16.86 -15.20
N GLU A 77 -1.75 16.08 -16.22
CA GLU A 77 -1.02 16.01 -17.49
C GLU A 77 -0.97 17.36 -18.18
N THR A 78 -2.13 18.02 -18.30
CA THR A 78 -2.26 19.34 -18.92
C THR A 78 -1.43 20.37 -18.16
N LEU A 79 -1.52 20.38 -16.83
CA LEU A 79 -0.72 21.26 -15.98
C LEU A 79 0.78 20.99 -16.15
N CYS A 80 1.19 19.73 -16.09
CA CYS A 80 2.59 19.33 -16.24
C CYS A 80 3.15 19.77 -17.59
N ASN A 81 2.47 19.43 -18.69
CA ASN A 81 2.95 19.69 -20.04
C ASN A 81 2.92 21.18 -20.43
N ASN A 82 1.88 21.92 -20.01
CA ASN A 82 1.72 23.32 -20.45
C ASN A 82 2.39 24.33 -19.51
N VAL A 83 2.52 24.02 -18.23
CA VAL A 83 3.06 24.96 -17.23
C VAL A 83 4.44 24.52 -16.75
N VAL A 84 4.61 23.25 -16.39
CA VAL A 84 5.80 22.81 -15.65
C VAL A 84 6.95 22.40 -16.58
N VAL A 85 6.68 21.79 -17.73
CA VAL A 85 7.72 21.48 -18.74
C VAL A 85 8.47 22.74 -19.19
N PRO A 86 7.81 23.87 -19.52
CA PRO A 86 8.51 25.13 -19.80
C PRO A 86 9.43 25.59 -18.65
N ILE A 87 8.95 25.50 -17.40
CA ILE A 87 9.75 25.87 -16.22
C ILE A 87 10.96 24.94 -16.06
N GLY A 88 10.75 23.62 -16.22
CA GLY A 88 11.83 22.63 -16.23
C GLY A 88 12.85 22.89 -17.33
N GLY A 89 12.41 23.27 -18.53
CA GLY A 89 13.29 23.64 -19.64
C GLY A 89 14.14 24.89 -19.34
N PHE A 90 13.56 25.88 -18.66
CA PHE A 90 14.33 27.05 -18.19
C PHE A 90 15.40 26.66 -17.17
N ILE A 91 15.05 25.84 -16.18
CA ILE A 91 15.99 25.34 -15.17
C ILE A 91 17.11 24.52 -15.83
N LEU A 92 16.75 23.63 -16.76
CA LEU A 92 17.73 22.85 -17.53
C LEU A 92 18.69 23.77 -18.29
N THR A 93 18.19 24.83 -18.92
CA THR A 93 19.01 25.80 -19.63
C THR A 93 20.02 26.47 -18.70
N VAL A 94 19.59 26.92 -17.51
CA VAL A 94 20.48 27.51 -16.51
C VAL A 94 21.58 26.55 -16.09
N ILE A 95 21.24 25.27 -15.83
CA ILE A 95 22.20 24.23 -15.44
C ILE A 95 23.23 23.97 -16.55
N LEU A 96 22.75 23.76 -17.77
CA LEU A 96 23.62 23.47 -18.92
C LEU A 96 24.54 24.66 -19.25
N LEU A 97 24.06 25.90 -19.13
CA LEU A 97 24.87 27.11 -19.31
C LEU A 97 25.94 27.23 -18.24
N ASN A 98 25.60 26.98 -16.97
CA ASN A 98 26.58 27.00 -15.89
C ASN A 98 27.68 25.94 -16.12
N GLU A 99 27.29 24.72 -16.51
CA GLU A 99 28.25 23.65 -16.83
C GLU A 99 29.14 24.02 -18.03
N LEU A 100 28.57 24.64 -19.06
CA LEU A 100 29.33 25.11 -20.23
C LEU A 100 30.34 26.20 -19.83
N CYS A 101 29.93 27.19 -19.05
CA CYS A 101 30.83 28.24 -18.55
C CYS A 101 31.99 27.64 -17.76
N GLN A 102 31.72 26.71 -16.84
CA GLN A 102 32.75 26.05 -16.06
C GLN A 102 33.70 25.22 -16.93
N MET A 103 33.19 24.56 -17.96
CA MET A 103 34.00 23.82 -18.93
C MET A 103 34.97 24.73 -19.68
N VAL A 104 34.48 25.88 -20.17
CA VAL A 104 35.29 26.89 -20.87
C VAL A 104 36.35 27.49 -19.94
N LEU A 105 35.98 27.80 -18.69
CA LEU A 105 36.91 28.37 -17.70
C LEU A 105 38.02 27.38 -17.28
N ARG A 106 37.73 26.08 -17.23
CA ARG A 106 38.72 25.03 -16.94
C ARG A 106 39.66 24.77 -18.12
N GLY A 107 39.18 24.99 -19.35
CA GLY A 107 39.95 24.84 -20.58
C GLY A 107 40.76 26.07 -20.99
N ASN A 108 41.23 26.89 -20.03
CA ASN A 108 41.87 28.20 -20.25
C ASN A 108 43.21 28.12 -21.01
N ASN A 109 43.17 27.70 -22.27
CA ASN A 109 44.15 28.05 -23.29
C ASN A 109 43.65 28.01 -24.74
N PHE A 110 42.38 27.69 -25.05
CA PHE A 110 41.80 27.66 -26.43
C PHE A 110 42.62 26.94 -27.54
N LYS A 111 43.73 26.29 -27.17
CA LYS A 111 44.70 25.64 -28.04
C LYS A 111 44.58 24.12 -27.98
N ASP A 112 44.06 23.60 -26.86
CA ASP A 112 43.77 22.18 -26.60
C ASP A 112 42.30 22.02 -26.18
N PHE A 113 41.36 22.54 -26.97
CA PHE A 113 39.94 22.25 -26.76
C PHE A 113 39.70 20.80 -27.15
N ASP A 114 39.48 19.92 -26.18
CA ASP A 114 39.14 18.53 -26.46
C ASP A 114 37.70 18.48 -27.01
N ASP A 115 37.58 18.39 -28.34
CA ASP A 115 36.31 18.29 -29.08
C ASP A 115 35.39 17.20 -28.49
N SER A 116 35.97 16.14 -27.91
CA SER A 116 35.22 15.06 -27.25
C SER A 116 34.40 15.56 -26.06
N ILE A 117 34.92 16.52 -25.27
CA ILE A 117 34.23 17.06 -24.10
C ILE A 117 33.04 17.92 -24.53
N PHE A 118 33.22 18.73 -25.59
CA PHE A 118 32.14 19.56 -26.13
C PHE A 118 31.03 18.70 -26.76
N ILE A 119 31.38 17.67 -27.52
CA ILE A 119 30.41 16.71 -28.08
C ILE A 119 29.62 16.00 -26.96
N LYS A 120 30.28 15.57 -25.87
CA LYS A 120 29.60 14.96 -24.71
C LYS A 120 28.60 15.93 -24.07
N TRP A 121 28.93 17.22 -23.98
CA TRP A 121 28.02 18.23 -23.46
C TRP A 121 26.80 18.43 -24.37
N ILE A 122 26.98 18.46 -25.70
CA ILE A 122 25.85 18.53 -26.64
C ILE A 122 24.92 17.32 -26.48
N ILE A 123 25.48 16.10 -26.40
CA ILE A 123 24.69 14.88 -26.19
C ILE A 123 23.93 14.98 -24.87
N LYS A 124 24.59 15.44 -23.80
CA LYS A 124 23.97 15.64 -22.49
C LYS A 124 22.81 16.64 -22.55
N ALA A 125 22.98 17.75 -23.26
CA ALA A 125 21.94 18.75 -23.46
C ALA A 125 20.72 18.17 -24.22
N LEU A 126 20.97 17.44 -25.32
CA LEU A 126 19.91 16.76 -26.08
C LEU A 126 19.15 15.74 -25.23
N CYS A 127 19.86 14.90 -24.49
CA CYS A 127 19.26 13.95 -23.55
C CYS A 127 18.43 14.68 -22.48
N GLY A 128 18.93 15.78 -21.93
CA GLY A 128 18.21 16.59 -20.95
C GLY A 128 16.88 17.11 -21.48
N VAL A 129 16.86 17.67 -22.69
CA VAL A 129 15.64 18.18 -23.32
C VAL A 129 14.63 17.04 -23.54
N ILE A 130 15.08 15.89 -24.03
CA ILE A 130 14.22 14.72 -24.25
C ILE A 130 13.63 14.22 -22.92
N LEU A 131 14.44 14.15 -21.86
CA LEU A 131 13.99 13.69 -20.54
C LEU A 131 12.96 14.66 -19.92
N VAL A 132 13.22 15.97 -19.93
CA VAL A 132 12.30 16.98 -19.39
C VAL A 132 10.99 17.01 -20.17
N ALA A 133 11.04 16.95 -21.50
CA ALA A 133 9.85 16.95 -22.36
C ALA A 133 8.97 15.70 -22.18
N ASN A 134 9.57 14.56 -21.80
CA ASN A 134 8.85 13.27 -21.67
C ASN A 134 8.74 12.79 -20.23
N THR A 135 9.00 13.63 -19.23
CA THR A 135 9.05 13.22 -17.82
C THR A 135 7.75 12.59 -17.36
N TYR A 136 6.60 13.13 -17.81
CA TYR A 136 5.28 12.63 -17.47
C TYR A 136 5.08 11.16 -17.91
N TYR A 137 5.46 10.84 -19.15
CA TYR A 137 5.38 9.49 -19.69
C TYR A 137 6.34 8.52 -19.01
N ILE A 138 7.54 8.99 -18.65
CA ILE A 138 8.51 8.20 -17.88
C ILE A 138 7.92 7.84 -16.51
N ALA A 139 7.35 8.81 -15.79
CA ALA A 139 6.71 8.58 -14.50
C ALA A 139 5.51 7.61 -14.63
N SER A 140 4.67 7.76 -15.66
CA SER A 140 3.58 6.84 -15.96
C SER A 140 4.06 5.40 -16.23
N ALA A 141 5.18 5.24 -16.94
CA ALA A 141 5.77 3.93 -17.19
C ALA A 141 6.26 3.28 -15.88
N LEU A 142 6.86 4.04 -14.96
CA LEU A 142 7.25 3.57 -13.64
C LEU A 142 6.04 3.13 -12.80
N PHE A 143 4.94 3.87 -12.85
CA PHE A 143 3.71 3.45 -12.17
C PHE A 143 3.12 2.18 -12.78
N SER A 144 3.15 2.04 -14.11
CA SER A 144 2.72 0.81 -14.81
C SER A 144 3.56 -0.40 -14.38
N PHE A 145 4.86 -0.21 -14.21
CA PHE A 145 5.74 -1.23 -13.66
C PHE A 145 5.36 -1.60 -12.23
N GLY A 146 5.12 -0.60 -11.35
CA GLY A 146 4.67 -0.82 -9.98
C GLY A 146 3.33 -1.56 -9.89
N THR A 147 2.35 -1.22 -10.74
CA THR A 147 1.06 -1.91 -10.78
C THR A 147 1.17 -3.36 -11.25
N ASN A 148 2.06 -3.65 -12.20
CA ASN A 148 2.33 -5.03 -12.64
C ASN A 148 2.97 -5.86 -11.52
N VAL A 149 3.96 -5.31 -10.81
CA VAL A 149 4.57 -5.97 -9.64
C VAL A 149 3.51 -6.24 -8.57
N CYS A 150 2.63 -5.28 -8.31
CA CYS A 150 1.56 -5.42 -7.34
C CYS A 150 0.54 -6.50 -7.76
N SER A 151 0.10 -6.50 -9.01
CA SER A 151 -0.82 -7.51 -9.56
C SER A 151 -0.24 -8.92 -9.48
N ASN A 152 1.04 -9.08 -9.82
CA ASN A 152 1.74 -10.35 -9.68
C ASN A 152 1.84 -10.77 -8.22
N GLY A 153 2.20 -9.84 -7.32
CA GLY A 153 2.26 -10.10 -5.88
C GLY A 153 0.92 -10.56 -5.31
N ILE A 154 -0.19 -9.94 -5.72
CA ILE A 154 -1.54 -10.37 -5.32
C ILE A 154 -1.81 -11.78 -5.81
N THR A 155 -1.56 -12.04 -7.10
CA THR A 155 -1.78 -13.36 -7.69
C THR A 155 -0.94 -14.45 -7.02
N THR A 156 0.32 -14.16 -6.66
CA THR A 156 1.20 -15.13 -6.01
C THR A 156 0.82 -15.41 -4.56
N LEU A 157 0.48 -14.37 -3.78
CA LEU A 157 0.20 -14.53 -2.34
C LEU A 157 -1.24 -14.98 -2.05
N PHE A 158 -2.17 -14.63 -2.92
CA PHE A 158 -3.60 -14.89 -2.73
C PHE A 158 -4.20 -15.85 -3.76
N GLY A 159 -3.52 -16.16 -4.85
CA GLY A 159 -4.04 -17.03 -5.91
C GLY A 159 -5.16 -16.38 -6.72
N SER A 160 -5.90 -17.19 -7.48
CA SER A 160 -7.07 -16.80 -8.27
C SER A 160 -8.42 -17.06 -7.56
N GLY A 161 -8.39 -17.30 -6.25
CA GLY A 161 -9.56 -17.67 -5.45
C GLY A 161 -9.75 -16.79 -4.20
N ASP A 162 -10.69 -17.18 -3.34
CA ASP A 162 -11.00 -16.45 -2.10
C ASP A 162 -9.76 -16.27 -1.21
N TYR A 163 -9.59 -15.05 -0.70
CA TYR A 163 -8.48 -14.59 0.14
C TYR A 163 -8.21 -15.52 1.34
N LEU A 164 -9.24 -16.22 1.79
CA LEU A 164 -9.23 -17.24 2.84
C LEU A 164 -9.76 -18.55 2.27
N SER A 165 -8.89 -19.38 1.71
CA SER A 165 -9.24 -20.73 1.23
C SER A 165 -9.83 -21.63 2.34
N THR A 166 -9.63 -21.24 3.61
CA THR A 166 -10.27 -21.81 4.78
C THR A 166 -11.02 -20.68 5.48
N THR A 167 -12.36 -20.73 5.51
CA THR A 167 -13.16 -19.76 6.28
C THR A 167 -12.62 -19.69 7.72
N LEU A 168 -12.42 -18.48 8.24
CA LEU A 168 -11.83 -18.23 9.57
C LEU A 168 -12.85 -18.55 10.67
N LYS A 169 -13.25 -19.81 10.78
CA LYS A 169 -14.25 -20.25 11.74
C LYS A 169 -13.58 -20.78 12.99
N ILE A 170 -14.12 -20.41 14.14
CA ILE A 170 -13.79 -21.07 15.39
C ILE A 170 -14.76 -22.24 15.60
N LYS A 171 -14.21 -23.43 15.85
CA LYS A 171 -14.97 -24.65 16.11
C LYS A 171 -15.54 -24.61 17.52
N THR A 172 -16.79 -25.07 17.69
CA THR A 172 -17.40 -25.22 19.02
C THR A 172 -16.52 -26.02 19.97
N SER A 173 -15.84 -27.06 19.47
CA SER A 173 -14.92 -27.90 20.24
C SER A 173 -13.78 -27.15 20.89
N ALA A 174 -13.34 -26.02 20.32
CA ALA A 174 -12.33 -25.17 20.94
C ALA A 174 -12.87 -24.49 22.20
N LEU A 175 -14.16 -24.15 22.25
CA LEU A 175 -14.77 -23.42 23.37
C LEU A 175 -15.46 -24.35 24.39
N SER A 176 -15.69 -25.61 24.05
CA SER A 176 -16.44 -26.57 24.88
C SER A 176 -15.81 -26.88 26.25
N GLY A 177 -14.54 -26.56 26.47
CA GLY A 177 -13.81 -26.81 27.73
C GLY A 177 -13.58 -25.59 28.61
N LEU A 178 -14.12 -24.43 28.25
CA LEU A 178 -13.91 -23.17 28.97
C LEU A 178 -15.01 -22.94 30.01
N SER A 179 -14.63 -22.40 31.17
CA SER A 179 -15.58 -21.90 32.16
C SER A 179 -16.31 -20.65 31.67
N LEU A 180 -17.47 -20.33 32.26
CA LEU A 180 -18.26 -19.15 31.88
C LEU A 180 -17.43 -17.85 31.90
N GLY A 181 -16.57 -17.68 32.91
CA GLY A 181 -15.71 -16.49 33.04
C GLY A 181 -14.64 -16.39 31.96
N GLU A 182 -14.02 -17.51 31.58
CA GLU A 182 -13.06 -17.57 30.48
C GLU A 182 -13.74 -17.27 29.14
N LEU A 183 -14.92 -17.84 28.94
CA LEU A 183 -15.70 -17.66 27.73
C LEU A 183 -16.17 -16.21 27.53
N MET A 184 -16.60 -15.55 28.61
CA MET A 184 -16.89 -14.12 28.62
C MET A 184 -15.64 -13.29 28.25
N THR A 185 -14.48 -13.65 28.78
CA THR A 185 -13.20 -12.98 28.47
C THR A 185 -12.85 -13.12 26.99
N VAL A 186 -12.94 -14.33 26.44
CA VAL A 186 -12.69 -14.61 25.02
C VAL A 186 -13.68 -13.84 24.15
N TRP A 187 -14.95 -13.75 24.56
CA TRP A 187 -15.96 -12.98 23.84
C TRP A 187 -15.61 -11.50 23.77
N PHE A 188 -15.18 -10.87 24.87
CA PHE A 188 -14.74 -9.47 24.85
C PHE A 188 -13.51 -9.26 23.96
N ILE A 189 -12.51 -10.15 24.01
CA ILE A 189 -11.35 -10.03 23.13
C ILE A 189 -11.76 -10.19 21.66
N SER A 190 -12.67 -11.12 21.34
CA SER A 190 -13.18 -11.32 19.98
C SER A 190 -13.89 -10.08 19.43
N LEU A 191 -14.64 -9.36 20.27
CA LEU A 191 -15.28 -8.09 19.92
C LEU A 191 -14.21 -7.04 19.56
N ILE A 192 -13.16 -6.92 20.36
CA ILE A 192 -12.04 -6.00 20.08
C ILE A 192 -11.35 -6.36 18.76
N VAL A 193 -11.12 -7.65 18.49
CA VAL A 193 -10.55 -8.10 17.20
C VAL A 193 -11.48 -7.69 16.05
N HIS A 194 -12.79 -7.94 16.16
CA HIS A 194 -13.76 -7.57 15.11
C HIS A 194 -13.74 -6.06 14.82
N LEU A 195 -13.75 -5.23 15.87
CA LEU A 195 -13.61 -3.78 15.73
C LEU A 195 -12.24 -3.40 15.14
N GLY A 196 -11.18 -4.10 15.50
CA GLY A 196 -9.85 -3.92 14.91
C GLY A 196 -9.83 -4.18 13.41
N ILE A 197 -10.53 -5.20 12.93
CA ILE A 197 -10.65 -5.49 11.49
C ILE A 197 -11.44 -4.39 10.77
N MET A 198 -12.50 -3.85 11.37
CA MET A 198 -13.20 -2.67 10.84
C MET A 198 -12.27 -1.47 10.68
N ILE A 199 -11.48 -1.17 11.71
CA ILE A 199 -10.50 -0.07 11.69
C ILE A 199 -9.41 -0.34 10.63
N LEU A 200 -8.97 -1.58 10.48
CA LEU A 200 -8.01 -1.98 9.45
C LEU A 200 -8.51 -1.67 8.04
N ILE A 201 -9.77 -1.99 7.73
CA ILE A 201 -10.36 -1.69 6.41
C ILE A 201 -10.35 -0.18 6.16
N VAL A 202 -10.75 0.62 7.15
CA VAL A 202 -10.69 2.09 7.06
C VAL A 202 -9.25 2.58 6.86
N ALA A 203 -8.28 2.03 7.59
CA ALA A 203 -6.87 2.37 7.44
C ALA A 203 -6.35 2.07 6.02
N ILE A 204 -6.74 0.91 5.44
CA ILE A 204 -6.42 0.56 4.05
C ILE A 204 -6.98 1.61 3.09
N VAL A 205 -8.26 1.97 3.21
CA VAL A 205 -8.90 2.98 2.34
C VAL A 205 -8.17 4.33 2.42
N ILE A 206 -7.87 4.80 3.63
CA ILE A 206 -7.15 6.07 3.84
C ILE A 206 -5.76 6.00 3.21
N THR A 207 -5.00 4.92 3.43
CA THR A 207 -3.66 4.76 2.85
C THR A 207 -3.70 4.73 1.31
N LEU A 208 -4.67 4.04 0.72
CA LEU A 208 -4.86 3.98 -0.73
C LEU A 208 -5.19 5.35 -1.32
N ALA A 209 -6.12 6.09 -0.70
CA ALA A 209 -6.49 7.43 -1.13
C ALA A 209 -5.32 8.41 -1.01
N SER A 210 -4.60 8.40 0.12
CA SER A 210 -3.43 9.25 0.35
C SER A 210 -2.34 9.00 -0.68
N ARG A 211 -2.07 7.74 -1.02
CA ARG A 211 -1.08 7.37 -2.05
C ARG A 211 -1.41 7.97 -3.41
N ILE A 212 -2.68 7.89 -3.83
CA ILE A 212 -3.10 8.41 -5.14
C ILE A 212 -2.91 9.93 -5.22
N ILE A 213 -3.27 10.65 -4.14
CA ILE A 213 -3.04 12.09 -4.03
C ILE A 213 -1.54 12.41 -4.11
N GLU A 214 -0.72 11.67 -3.36
CA GLU A 214 0.73 11.86 -3.36
C GLU A 214 1.33 11.64 -4.75
N VAL A 215 0.92 10.58 -5.47
CA VAL A 215 1.32 10.34 -6.87
C VAL A 215 1.04 11.55 -7.76
N PHE A 216 -0.16 12.13 -7.67
CA PHE A 216 -0.51 13.31 -8.48
C PHE A 216 0.32 14.54 -8.12
N MET A 217 0.62 14.75 -6.83
CA MET A 217 1.49 15.85 -6.39
C MET A 217 2.90 15.70 -6.98
N TYR A 218 3.50 14.52 -6.92
CA TYR A 218 4.84 14.27 -7.48
C TYR A 218 4.88 14.40 -9.00
N LEU A 219 3.82 13.96 -9.67
CA LEU A 219 3.70 14.03 -11.11
C LEU A 219 3.51 15.48 -11.60
N SER A 220 2.79 16.30 -10.83
CA SER A 220 2.51 17.70 -11.19
C SER A 220 3.77 18.56 -11.34
N ILE A 221 4.81 18.30 -10.55
CA ILE A 221 6.08 19.05 -10.55
C ILE A 221 7.23 18.31 -11.26
N ALA A 222 6.96 17.16 -11.86
CA ALA A 222 7.96 16.20 -12.32
C ALA A 222 9.08 16.76 -13.23
N PRO A 223 8.80 17.62 -14.23
CA PRO A 223 9.83 18.14 -15.14
C PRO A 223 10.92 18.97 -14.45
N ILE A 224 10.62 19.59 -13.29
CA ILE A 224 11.57 20.44 -12.56
C ILE A 224 12.71 19.60 -11.94
N PRO A 225 12.44 18.61 -11.07
CA PRO A 225 13.50 17.72 -10.57
C PRO A 225 14.21 16.95 -11.70
N MET A 226 13.50 16.58 -12.78
CA MET A 226 14.12 15.90 -13.90
C MET A 226 15.18 16.79 -14.58
N ALA A 227 14.91 18.09 -14.73
CA ALA A 227 15.89 19.04 -15.27
C ALA A 227 17.17 19.09 -14.43
N THR A 228 17.06 18.96 -13.11
CA THR A 228 18.24 19.01 -12.22
C THR A 228 19.10 17.76 -12.29
N MET A 229 18.60 16.62 -12.78
CA MET A 229 19.41 15.40 -12.97
C MET A 229 20.56 15.58 -13.95
N MET A 230 20.44 16.54 -14.87
CA MET A 230 21.47 16.86 -15.84
C MET A 230 22.59 17.70 -15.23
N ASP A 231 22.48 18.15 -13.99
CA ASP A 231 23.63 18.76 -13.33
C ASP A 231 24.72 17.70 -13.03
N SER A 232 25.98 18.12 -13.05
CA SER A 232 27.11 17.30 -12.60
C SER A 232 27.48 17.57 -11.12
N GLY A 233 26.86 18.60 -10.51
CA GLY A 233 27.06 19.01 -9.13
C GLY A 233 25.97 18.55 -8.17
N GLU A 234 25.72 19.36 -7.14
CA GLU A 234 24.83 19.05 -6.02
C GLU A 234 23.35 18.95 -6.43
N TRP A 235 22.93 19.66 -7.48
CA TRP A 235 21.52 19.68 -7.92
C TRP A 235 21.09 18.36 -8.57
N ALA A 236 22.05 17.55 -9.02
CA ALA A 236 21.81 16.21 -9.53
C ALA A 236 21.18 15.30 -8.47
N SER A 237 21.46 15.55 -7.19
CA SER A 237 20.90 14.79 -6.08
C SER A 237 19.39 14.95 -5.98
N ILE A 238 18.85 16.13 -6.26
CA ILE A 238 17.41 16.45 -6.21
C ILE A 238 16.65 15.56 -7.20
N GLY A 239 17.07 15.54 -8.45
CA GLY A 239 16.41 14.74 -9.49
C GLY A 239 16.58 13.23 -9.29
N LYS A 240 17.77 12.78 -8.88
CA LYS A 240 17.99 11.36 -8.50
C LYS A 240 17.07 10.94 -7.36
N ASN A 241 16.92 11.80 -6.35
CA ASN A 241 16.05 11.55 -5.22
C ASN A 241 14.58 11.55 -5.62
N TRP A 242 14.16 12.44 -6.52
CA TRP A 242 12.81 12.43 -7.09
C TRP A 242 12.48 11.10 -7.80
N ILE A 243 13.40 10.55 -8.61
CA ILE A 243 13.20 9.22 -9.22
C ILE A 243 13.07 8.13 -8.14
N LYS A 244 13.90 8.15 -7.10
CA LYS A 244 13.78 7.21 -5.98
C LYS A 244 12.43 7.31 -5.28
N GLN A 245 11.91 8.53 -5.12
CA GLN A 245 10.60 8.77 -4.52
C GLN A 245 9.47 8.29 -5.43
N LEU A 246 9.56 8.49 -6.75
CA LEU A 246 8.62 7.90 -7.71
C LEU A 246 8.63 6.36 -7.67
N LEU A 247 9.81 5.76 -7.61
CA LEU A 247 9.95 4.31 -7.48
C LEU A 247 9.32 3.82 -6.17
N ALA A 248 9.57 4.51 -5.06
CA ALA A 248 8.91 4.21 -3.78
C ALA A 248 7.38 4.28 -3.90
N LEU A 249 6.81 5.36 -4.43
CA LEU A 249 5.35 5.49 -4.60
C LEU A 249 4.76 4.41 -5.52
N SER A 250 5.51 4.00 -6.54
CA SER A 250 5.15 2.91 -7.45
C SER A 250 5.09 1.57 -6.72
N PHE A 251 6.05 1.30 -5.84
CA PHE A 251 6.16 0.05 -5.07
C PHE A 251 5.40 0.06 -3.73
N GLN A 252 4.89 1.20 -3.25
CA GLN A 252 4.13 1.27 -2.01
C GLN A 252 2.95 0.29 -2.01
N GLY A 253 2.25 0.16 -3.14
CA GLY A 253 1.17 -0.81 -3.30
C GLY A 253 1.62 -2.26 -3.13
N PHE A 254 2.84 -2.60 -3.58
CA PHE A 254 3.42 -3.91 -3.37
C PHE A 254 3.71 -4.18 -1.89
N PHE A 255 4.22 -3.20 -1.14
CA PHE A 255 4.44 -3.37 0.30
C PHE A 255 3.14 -3.57 1.09
N ILE A 256 2.04 -2.92 0.68
CA ILE A 256 0.70 -3.20 1.23
C ILE A 256 0.33 -4.67 0.99
N VAL A 257 0.48 -5.17 -0.24
CA VAL A 257 0.21 -6.56 -0.61
C VAL A 257 1.03 -7.56 0.21
N VAL A 258 2.33 -7.28 0.41
CA VAL A 258 3.19 -8.12 1.25
C VAL A 258 2.73 -8.12 2.71
N ALA A 259 2.41 -6.96 3.29
CA ALA A 259 1.92 -6.86 4.65
C ALA A 259 0.62 -7.66 4.86
N LEU A 260 -0.29 -7.58 3.89
CA LEU A 260 -1.54 -8.36 3.88
C LEU A 260 -1.27 -9.87 3.75
N GLY A 261 -0.29 -10.29 2.95
CA GLY A 261 0.08 -11.70 2.81
C GLY A 261 0.67 -12.29 4.09
N ILE A 262 1.50 -11.51 4.79
CA ILE A 262 2.04 -11.87 6.11
C ILE A 262 0.89 -12.00 7.11
N PHE A 263 0.00 -11.00 7.16
CA PHE A 263 -1.14 -11.02 8.08
C PHE A 263 -2.07 -12.20 7.85
N LYS A 264 -2.43 -12.52 6.59
CA LYS A 264 -3.22 -13.71 6.24
C LYS A 264 -2.63 -14.96 6.89
N THR A 265 -1.32 -15.16 6.76
CA THR A 265 -0.62 -16.32 7.29
C THR A 265 -0.62 -16.34 8.82
N LEU A 266 -0.29 -15.21 9.47
CA LEU A 266 -0.29 -15.09 10.93
C LEU A 266 -1.67 -15.31 11.53
N PHE A 267 -2.69 -14.70 10.92
CA PHE A 267 -4.08 -14.80 11.35
C PHE A 267 -4.59 -16.24 11.18
N SER A 268 -4.36 -16.87 10.02
CA SER A 268 -4.71 -18.28 9.77
C SER A 268 -4.05 -19.24 10.76
N ASN A 269 -2.78 -19.02 11.08
CA ASN A 269 -2.04 -19.84 12.05
C ASN A 269 -2.61 -19.68 13.47
N ALA A 270 -2.95 -18.45 13.87
CA ALA A 270 -3.58 -18.19 15.17
C ALA A 270 -4.95 -18.87 15.28
N ILE A 271 -5.79 -18.82 14.24
CA ILE A 271 -7.08 -19.53 14.21
C ILE A 271 -6.91 -21.05 14.22
N THR A 272 -5.91 -21.57 13.52
CA THR A 272 -5.59 -23.01 13.57
C THR A 272 -5.19 -23.42 14.99
N SER A 273 -4.34 -22.63 15.65
CA SER A 273 -3.95 -22.87 17.04
C SER A 273 -5.15 -22.82 18.00
N LEU A 274 -6.04 -21.84 17.83
CA LEU A 274 -7.29 -21.73 18.59
C LEU A 274 -8.18 -22.97 18.42
N ASN A 275 -8.22 -23.53 17.22
CA ASN A 275 -9.05 -24.70 16.90
C ASN A 275 -8.44 -26.04 17.33
N SER A 276 -7.13 -26.11 17.53
CA SER A 276 -6.40 -27.34 17.82
C SER A 276 -6.14 -27.60 19.30
N SER A 277 -6.09 -26.55 20.14
CA SER A 277 -5.88 -26.69 21.59
C SER A 277 -6.89 -25.84 22.38
N SER A 278 -7.48 -26.44 23.42
CA SER A 278 -8.29 -25.73 24.40
C SER A 278 -7.45 -24.99 25.44
N ASP A 279 -6.19 -25.35 25.59
CA ASP A 279 -5.27 -24.72 26.54
C ASP A 279 -4.71 -23.41 25.97
N GLY A 280 -4.78 -22.33 26.76
CA GLY A 280 -4.26 -21.01 26.39
C GLY A 280 -5.09 -20.22 25.36
N ILE A 281 -6.39 -20.48 25.20
CA ILE A 281 -7.26 -19.76 24.24
C ILE A 281 -7.21 -18.24 24.42
N ILE A 282 -7.23 -17.75 25.66
CA ILE A 282 -7.16 -16.32 25.97
C ILE A 282 -5.87 -15.70 25.41
N MET A 283 -4.75 -16.40 25.53
CA MET A 283 -3.46 -15.93 25.01
C MET A 283 -3.45 -15.92 23.47
N GLN A 284 -4.03 -16.93 22.83
CA GLN A 284 -4.14 -16.99 21.37
C GLN A 284 -5.05 -15.87 20.83
N MET A 285 -6.14 -15.55 21.53
CA MET A 285 -7.01 -14.42 21.22
C MET A 285 -6.31 -13.08 21.38
N ALA A 286 -5.51 -12.93 22.45
CA ALA A 286 -4.70 -11.73 22.66
C ALA A 286 -3.64 -11.55 21.56
N LEU A 287 -3.01 -12.64 21.10
CA LEU A 287 -2.09 -12.61 19.97
C LEU A 287 -2.79 -12.17 18.67
N LEU A 288 -4.00 -12.67 18.42
CA LEU A 288 -4.80 -12.28 17.26
C LEU A 288 -5.12 -10.78 17.25
N MET A 289 -5.47 -10.24 18.41
CA MET A 289 -5.65 -8.80 18.62
C MET A 289 -4.34 -8.04 18.34
N GLY A 290 -3.21 -8.54 18.85
CA GLY A 290 -1.89 -7.98 18.60
C GLY A 290 -1.51 -7.94 17.12
N TYR A 291 -1.74 -9.03 16.38
CA TYR A 291 -1.50 -9.07 14.92
C TYR A 291 -2.37 -8.09 14.15
N THR A 292 -3.63 -7.92 14.57
CA THR A 292 -4.55 -6.95 13.96
C THR A 292 -4.04 -5.52 14.17
N ALA A 293 -3.66 -5.17 15.41
CA ALA A 293 -3.09 -3.86 15.72
C ALA A 293 -1.75 -3.60 14.98
N ALA A 294 -0.87 -4.60 14.93
CA ALA A 294 0.40 -4.52 14.22
C ALA A 294 0.21 -4.30 12.71
N LEU A 295 -0.79 -4.95 12.10
CA LEU A 295 -1.10 -4.74 10.68
C LEU A 295 -1.59 -3.31 10.43
N ILE A 296 -2.51 -2.79 11.25
CA ILE A 296 -3.01 -1.40 11.12
C ILE A 296 -1.82 -0.42 11.11
N PHE A 297 -0.91 -0.54 12.08
CA PHE A 297 0.28 0.29 12.15
C PHE A 297 1.17 0.15 10.91
N THR A 298 1.37 -1.09 10.44
CA THR A 298 2.19 -1.37 9.26
C THR A 298 1.60 -0.74 8.01
N ILE A 299 0.28 -0.88 7.78
CA ILE A 299 -0.44 -0.31 6.64
C ILE A 299 -0.28 1.21 6.60
N LEU A 300 -0.53 1.89 7.73
CA LEU A 300 -0.40 3.35 7.84
C LEU A 300 1.04 3.83 7.57
N ARG A 301 2.06 3.01 7.86
CA ARG A 301 3.47 3.33 7.61
C ARG A 301 4.00 2.86 6.26
N THR A 302 3.22 2.21 5.39
CA THR A 302 3.72 1.64 4.12
C THR A 302 4.40 2.66 3.22
N GLY A 303 3.92 3.91 3.19
CA GLY A 303 4.58 4.99 2.43
C GLY A 303 5.99 5.27 2.95
N ALA A 304 6.16 5.37 4.27
CA ALA A 304 7.47 5.58 4.90
C ALA A 304 8.40 4.36 4.74
N ILE A 305 7.86 3.14 4.86
CA ILE A 305 8.60 1.90 4.62
C ILE A 305 9.13 1.89 3.19
N SER A 306 8.27 2.17 2.22
CA SER A 306 8.67 2.18 0.81
C SER A 306 9.76 3.21 0.52
N LYS A 307 9.59 4.45 0.99
CA LYS A 307 10.61 5.51 0.84
C LYS A 307 11.95 5.12 1.46
N SER A 308 11.92 4.52 2.65
CA SER A 308 13.12 4.01 3.31
C SER A 308 13.82 2.90 2.52
N CYS A 309 13.08 1.97 1.93
CA CYS A 309 13.65 0.88 1.13
C CYS A 309 14.38 1.38 -0.13
N PHE A 310 13.91 2.48 -0.73
CA PHE A 310 14.54 3.08 -1.91
C PHE A 310 15.54 4.20 -1.56
N SER A 311 15.84 4.43 -0.28
CA SER A 311 16.66 5.56 0.20
C SER A 311 16.19 6.89 -0.40
N ALA A 312 14.88 7.07 -0.40
CA ALA A 312 14.18 8.23 -0.92
C ALA A 312 13.87 9.15 0.26
N HIS A 313 14.53 10.30 0.32
CA HIS A 313 14.51 11.22 1.47
C HIS A 313 13.72 12.49 1.19
#